data_AF-A0A0M8W8F4-F1
#
_entry.id   AF-A0A0M8W8F4-F1
#
_cell.length_a   1.000
_cell.length_b   1.000
_cell.length_c   1.000
_cell.angle_alpha   90.00
_cell.angle_beta   90.00
_cell.angle_gamma   90.00
#
_symmetry.space_group_name_H-M   'P 1'
#
loop_
_entity.id
_entity.type
_entity.pdbx_description
1 polymer ?
#
loop_
_entity_poly.entity_id
_entity_poly.type
_entity_poly.pdbx_seq_one_letter_code
_entity_poly.pdbx_strand_id
1 'polypeptide(L)' 'ERTAPLLTDSPAYVIYTSGSTGRPKGVVVTHSGIASLSYSQTRAFEVTEHSRVLQFASPSFDAAAWEVCMALLAG' A
#
# COMPACT_ATOMS: atom_id res chain seq x y z
N GLU A 1 10.45 -1.58 17.88
CA GLU A 1 9.58 -2.42 18.73
C GLU A 1 8.14 -1.93 18.67
N ARG A 2 7.17 -2.83 18.86
CA ARG A 2 5.76 -2.46 19.03
C ARG A 2 5.49 -2.27 20.52
N THR A 3 5.03 -1.08 20.93
CA THR A 3 4.73 -0.76 22.34
C THR A 3 3.27 -0.97 22.72
N ALA A 4 2.41 -1.26 21.73
CA ALA A 4 0.98 -1.53 21.89
C ALA A 4 0.48 -2.46 20.76
N PRO A 5 -0.70 -3.08 20.91
CA PRO A 5 -1.35 -3.81 19.81
C PRO A 5 -1.55 -2.94 18.58
N LEU A 6 -1.45 -3.55 17.39
CA LEU A 6 -1.90 -2.90 16.17
C LEU A 6 -3.40 -3.00 16.01
N LEU A 7 -4.01 -1.89 15.60
CA LEU A 7 -5.40 -1.82 15.18
C LEU A 7 -5.44 -1.57 13.67
N THR A 8 -6.60 -1.80 13.05
CA THR A 8 -6.80 -1.55 11.61
C THR A 8 -6.57 -0.09 11.23
N ASP A 9 -6.82 0.85 12.15
CA ASP A 9 -6.59 2.28 11.92
C ASP A 9 -5.20 2.75 12.36
N SER A 10 -4.33 1.83 12.81
CA SER A 10 -2.93 2.15 13.02
C SER A 10 -2.22 2.43 11.68
N PRO A 11 -1.23 3.34 11.66
CA PRO A 11 -0.39 3.57 10.49
C PRO A 11 0.29 2.29 9.99
N ALA A 12 0.16 2.01 8.70
CA ALA A 12 0.83 0.92 7.99
C ALA A 12 2.11 1.41 7.29
N TYR A 13 2.05 2.56 6.62
CA TYR A 13 3.23 3.18 5.99
C TYR A 13 3.10 4.70 5.88
N VAL A 14 4.23 5.35 5.57
CA VAL A 14 4.30 6.78 5.24
C VAL A 14 5.07 6.95 3.93
N ILE A 15 4.47 7.66 2.99
CA ILE A 15 5.12 8.08 1.74
C ILE A 15 5.22 9.59 1.71
N TYR A 16 6.39 10.10 1.35
CA TYR A 16 6.62 11.54 1.23
C TYR A 16 6.38 12.01 -0.19
N THR A 17 5.57 13.05 -0.33
CA THR A 17 5.31 13.72 -1.61
C THR A 17 5.93 15.11 -1.64
N SER A 18 6.15 15.65 -2.84
CA SER A 18 6.60 17.02 -3.00
C SER A 18 5.57 17.98 -2.41
N GLY A 19 6.01 18.86 -1.52
CA GLY A 19 5.17 19.93 -0.99
C GLY A 19 5.28 21.19 -1.86
N SER A 20 4.15 21.86 -2.09
CA SER A 20 4.11 23.17 -2.77
C SER A 20 4.94 24.26 -2.10
N THR A 21 5.32 24.07 -0.84
CA THR A 21 6.16 24.99 -0.05
C THR A 21 7.65 24.59 -0.04
N GLY A 22 8.05 23.61 -0.86
CA GLY A 22 9.43 23.09 -0.90
C GLY A 22 9.78 22.11 0.23
N ARG A 23 8.86 21.88 1.19
CA ARG A 23 9.03 20.87 2.26
C ARG A 23 8.18 19.63 1.95
N PRO A 24 8.75 18.43 1.91
CA PRO A 24 7.99 17.20 1.67
C PRO A 24 6.87 16.99 2.70
N LYS A 25 5.75 16.44 2.25
CA LYS A 25 4.58 16.12 3.10
C LYS A 25 4.47 14.60 3.24
N GLY A 26 4.40 14.12 4.48
CA GLY A 26 4.19 12.70 4.77
C GLY A 26 2.71 12.35 4.66
N VAL A 27 2.37 11.44 3.75
CA VAL A 27 1.05 10.83 3.66
C VAL A 27 1.07 9.55 4.49
N VAL A 28 0.29 9.54 5.57
CA VAL A 28 0.14 8.38 6.46
C VAL A 28 -1.02 7.54 5.96
N VAL A 29 -0.78 6.26 5.71
CA VAL A 29 -1.81 5.30 5.30
C VAL A 29 -1.98 4.25 6.39
N THR A 30 -3.22 3.94 6.74
CA THR A 30 -3.58 2.94 7.76
C THR A 30 -3.60 1.52 7.20
N HIS A 31 -3.64 0.52 8.08
CA HIS A 31 -3.86 -0.87 7.66
C HIS A 31 -5.22 -1.05 6.93
N SER A 32 -6.26 -0.35 7.36
CA SER A 32 -7.56 -0.33 6.67
C SER A 32 -7.47 0.30 5.28
N GLY A 33 -6.67 1.36 5.12
CA GLY A 33 -6.43 2.03 3.84
C GLY A 33 -5.74 1.14 2.81
N ILE A 34 -4.63 0.49 3.18
CA ILE A 34 -3.92 -0.43 2.27
C ILE A 34 -4.78 -1.65 1.90
N ALA A 35 -5.57 -2.19 2.84
CA ALA A 35 -6.48 -3.29 2.56
C ALA A 35 -7.55 -2.90 1.52
N SER A 36 -8.16 -1.72 1.68
CA SER A 36 -9.14 -1.20 0.71
C SER A 36 -8.52 -0.97 -0.67
N LEU A 37 -7.29 -0.43 -0.71
CA LEU A 37 -6.56 -0.18 -1.94
C LEU A 37 -6.23 -1.49 -2.67
N SER A 38 -5.67 -2.46 -1.97
CA SER A 38 -5.37 -3.79 -2.53
C SER A 38 -6.63 -4.46 -3.07
N TYR A 39 -7.73 -4.44 -2.31
CA TYR A 39 -9.00 -5.03 -2.76
C TYR A 39 -9.51 -4.41 -4.06
N SER A 40 -9.47 -3.08 -4.16
CA SER A 40 -9.85 -2.35 -5.39
C SER A 40 -9.00 -2.78 -6.58
N GLN A 41 -7.67 -2.86 -6.42
CA GLN A 41 -6.77 -3.19 -7.52
C GLN A 41 -6.84 -4.66 -7.92
N THR A 42 -6.92 -5.59 -6.96
CA THR A 42 -7.14 -7.01 -7.24
C THR A 42 -8.40 -7.21 -8.09
N ARG A 43 -9.48 -6.49 -7.78
CA ARG A 43 -10.73 -6.54 -8.55
C ARG A 43 -10.60 -5.91 -9.93
N ALA A 44 -9.93 -4.76 -10.04
CA ALA A 44 -9.77 -4.05 -11.31
C ALA A 44 -8.90 -4.80 -12.32
N PHE A 45 -7.88 -5.53 -11.84
CA PHE A 45 -6.96 -6.30 -12.67
C PHE A 45 -7.29 -7.80 -12.75
N GLU A 46 -8.38 -8.24 -12.12
CA GLU A 46 -8.82 -9.64 -12.08
C GLU A 46 -7.68 -10.58 -11.62
N VAL A 47 -6.93 -10.16 -10.60
CA VAL A 47 -5.80 -10.95 -10.06
C VAL A 47 -6.34 -12.18 -9.33
N THR A 48 -5.74 -13.33 -9.61
CA THR A 48 -6.05 -14.64 -9.02
C THR A 48 -4.76 -15.35 -8.60
N GLU A 49 -4.87 -16.50 -7.93
CA GLU A 49 -3.77 -17.43 -7.62
C GLU A 49 -2.90 -17.82 -8.81
N HIS A 50 -3.43 -17.74 -10.04
CA HIS A 50 -2.68 -18.06 -11.26
C HIS A 50 -1.95 -16.85 -11.85
N SER A 51 -2.21 -15.65 -11.35
CA SER A 51 -1.61 -14.42 -11.83
C SER A 51 -0.19 -14.24 -11.31
N ARG A 52 0.63 -13.50 -12.07
CA ARG A 52 1.93 -13.01 -11.62
C ARG A 52 1.90 -11.48 -11.66
N VAL A 53 2.14 -10.86 -10.52
CA VAL A 53 2.22 -9.39 -10.40
C VAL A 53 3.68 -8.97 -10.48
N LEU A 54 3.99 -8.02 -11.36
CA LEU A 54 5.32 -7.42 -11.45
C LEU A 54 5.47 -6.37 -10.35
N GLN A 55 6.53 -6.47 -9.55
CA GLN A 55 6.96 -5.38 -8.67
C GLN A 55 7.79 -4.38 -9.48
N PHE A 56 7.14 -3.30 -9.90
CA PHE A 56 7.74 -2.30 -10.80
C PHE A 56 7.89 -0.95 -10.12
N ALA A 57 6.87 -0.50 -9.40
CA ALA A 57 6.87 0.82 -8.80
C ALA A 57 7.98 0.94 -7.75
N SER A 58 8.60 2.12 -7.67
CA SER A 58 9.51 2.42 -6.58
C SER A 58 8.76 2.34 -5.24
N PRO A 59 9.37 1.80 -4.17
CA PRO A 59 8.77 1.77 -2.84
C PRO A 59 8.37 3.15 -2.28
N SER A 60 8.84 4.23 -2.89
CA SER A 60 8.43 5.60 -2.58
C SER A 60 7.07 6.00 -3.18
N PHE A 61 6.41 5.12 -3.93
CA PHE A 61 5.05 5.31 -4.47
C PHE A 61 4.11 4.25 -3.91
N ASP A 62 2.85 4.62 -3.72
CA ASP A 62 1.79 3.77 -3.18
C ASP A 62 1.47 2.56 -4.08
N ALA A 63 1.71 2.69 -5.39
CA ALA A 63 1.61 1.59 -6.33
C ALA A 63 2.45 0.36 -5.92
N ALA A 64 3.65 0.57 -5.37
CA ALA A 64 4.50 -0.53 -4.92
C ALA A 64 3.88 -1.32 -3.75
N ALA A 65 3.04 -0.68 -2.94
CA ALA A 65 2.35 -1.32 -1.84
C ALA A 65 1.23 -2.23 -2.35
N TRP A 66 0.40 -1.78 -3.30
CA TRP A 66 -0.63 -2.65 -3.88
C TRP A 66 -0.02 -3.75 -4.76
N GLU A 67 1.11 -3.53 -5.43
CA GLU A 67 1.76 -4.55 -6.26
C GLU A 67 2.14 -5.75 -5.39
N VAL A 68 2.75 -5.48 -4.23
CA VAL A 68 3.04 -6.49 -3.20
C VAL A 68 1.78 -7.11 -2.63
N CYS A 69 0.78 -6.31 -2.24
CA CYS A 69 -0.44 -6.84 -1.62
C CYS A 69 -1.26 -7.70 -2.59
N MET A 70 -1.42 -7.30 -3.86
CA MET A 70 -2.07 -8.14 -4.87
C MET A 70 -1.33 -9.47 -5.04
N ALA A 71 0.01 -9.45 -5.09
CA ALA A 71 0.82 -10.66 -5.23
C ALA A 71 0.70 -11.62 -4.04
N LEU A 72 0.55 -11.08 -2.82
CA LEU A 72 0.58 -11.88 -1.59
C LEU A 72 -0.81 -12.25 -1.05
N LEU A 73 -1.85 -11.48 -1.38
CA LEU A 73 -3.18 -11.62 -0.77
C LEU A 73 -4.25 -12.15 -1.74
N ALA A 74 -3.97 -12.17 -3.05
CA ALA A 74 -4.91 -12.63 -4.06
C ALA A 74 -4.55 -14.01 -4.61
N GLY A 75 -4.04 -14.89 -3.74
CA GLY A 75 -3.93 -16.32 -4.04
C GLY A 75 -5.32 -16.89 -4.25
#